data_AF-A0A0L8GPG3-F1
#
_entry.id   AF-A0A0L8GPG3-F1
#
_cell.length_a   1.000
_cell.length_b   1.000
_cell.length_c   1.000
_cell.angle_alpha   90.00
_cell.angle_beta   90.00
_cell.angle_gamma   90.00
#
_symmetry.space_group_name_H-M   'P 1'
#
loop_
_entity.id
_entity.type
_entity.pdbx_description
1 polymer ?
#
loop_
_entity_poly.entity_id
_entity_poly.type
_entity_poly.pdbx_seq_one_letter_code
_entity_poly.pdbx_strand_id
1 'polypeptide(L)'
;QEQIALAYNNRGHLRYLNVDFPEAVSDYTKGLDHTQLPVTYYNRGLIHYRLGYFDEAIKDMQDALNLDPNFESAKHCLHQSTEDKNVHNNHELIDERTHSNFS
;
A
#
# COMPACT_ATOMS: atom_id res chain seq x y z
N GLN A 1 10.02 -21.97 -24.37
CA GLN A 1 9.38 -20.69 -24.75
C GLN A 1 8.50 -20.12 -23.63
N GLU A 2 7.94 -20.97 -22.76
CA GLU A 2 7.11 -20.60 -21.60
C GLU A 2 7.83 -19.85 -20.46
N GLN A 3 9.04 -20.27 -20.08
CA GLN A 3 9.82 -19.59 -19.03
C GLN A 3 10.20 -18.15 -19.37
N ILE A 4 10.38 -17.85 -20.65
CA ILE A 4 10.69 -16.50 -21.13
C ILE A 4 9.44 -15.62 -20.97
N ALA A 5 8.27 -16.11 -21.39
CA ALA A 5 7.00 -15.40 -21.21
C ALA A 5 6.67 -15.14 -19.73
N LEU A 6 6.88 -16.14 -18.85
CA LEU A 6 6.76 -15.98 -17.40
C LEU A 6 7.77 -14.98 -16.84
N ALA A 7 9.02 -14.98 -17.30
CA ALA A 7 10.00 -13.98 -16.89
C ALA A 7 9.65 -12.56 -17.35
N TYR A 8 9.11 -12.38 -18.56
CA TYR A 8 8.59 -11.09 -19.03
C TYR A 8 7.33 -10.67 -18.29
N ASN A 9 6.45 -11.61 -17.91
CA ASN A 9 5.24 -11.33 -17.14
C ASN A 9 5.59 -10.96 -15.70
N ASN A 10 6.48 -11.70 -15.05
CA ASN A 10 7.03 -11.38 -13.73
C ASN A 10 7.82 -10.07 -13.74
N ARG A 11 8.55 -9.77 -14.83
CA ARG A 11 9.25 -8.49 -15.00
C ARG A 11 8.31 -7.32 -15.29
N GLY A 12 7.22 -7.54 -16.01
CA GLY A 12 6.14 -6.57 -16.21
C GLY A 12 5.41 -6.28 -14.91
N HIS A 13 5.14 -7.31 -14.12
CA HIS A 13 4.59 -7.23 -12.77
C HIS A 13 5.55 -6.52 -11.80
N LEU A 14 6.84 -6.83 -11.85
CA LEU A 14 7.87 -6.14 -11.07
C LEU A 14 8.04 -4.68 -11.50
N ARG A 15 7.91 -4.35 -12.80
CA ARG A 15 7.95 -2.95 -13.28
C ARG A 15 6.67 -2.17 -12.93
N TYR A 16 5.53 -2.84 -12.86
CA TYR A 16 4.29 -2.30 -12.30
C TYR A 16 4.41 -2.02 -10.80
N LEU A 17 5.15 -2.86 -10.07
CA LEU A 17 5.47 -2.69 -8.65
C LEU A 17 6.67 -1.76 -8.37
N ASN A 18 7.54 -1.50 -9.35
CA ASN A 18 8.77 -0.70 -9.20
C ASN A 18 8.75 0.59 -10.04
N VAL A 19 7.67 1.38 -9.99
CA VAL A 19 7.80 2.81 -10.35
C VAL A 19 8.29 3.53 -9.09
N ASP A 20 9.56 3.28 -8.72
CA ASP A 20 10.35 3.92 -7.66
C ASP A 20 9.55 4.35 -6.42
N PHE A 21 8.75 3.43 -5.87
CA PHE A 21 7.89 3.70 -4.73
C PHE A 21 8.67 4.16 -3.48
N PRO A 22 9.85 3.61 -3.13
CA PRO A 22 10.65 4.12 -2.02
C PRO A 22 11.10 5.57 -2.21
N GLU A 23 11.57 5.91 -3.41
CA GLU A 23 12.01 7.26 -3.78
C GLU A 23 10.82 8.23 -3.74
N ALA A 24 9.68 7.84 -4.29
CA ALA A 24 8.46 8.64 -4.27
C ALA A 24 7.94 8.86 -2.83
N VAL A 25 8.02 7.85 -1.95
CA VAL A 25 7.69 8.00 -0.52
C VAL A 25 8.65 8.98 0.16
N SER A 26 9.95 8.92 -0.16
CA SER A 26 10.93 9.89 0.34
C SER A 26 10.59 11.32 -0.13
N ASP A 27 10.26 11.49 -1.40
CA ASP A 27 9.93 12.80 -1.97
C ASP A 27 8.63 13.37 -1.38
N TYR A 28 7.60 12.54 -1.20
CA TYR A 28 6.38 12.97 -0.51
C TYR A 28 6.65 13.31 0.96
N THR A 29 7.51 12.55 1.64
CA THR A 29 7.87 12.83 3.05
C THR A 29 8.57 14.18 3.17
N LYS A 30 9.56 14.47 2.32
CA LYS A 30 10.19 15.80 2.28
C LYS A 30 9.20 16.90 1.92
N GLY A 31 8.27 16.63 1.00
CA GLY A 31 7.21 17.56 0.66
C GLY A 31 6.33 17.93 1.87
N LEU A 32 5.98 16.94 2.69
CA LEU A 32 5.18 17.11 3.90
C LEU A 32 5.92 17.88 5.01
N ASP A 33 7.25 17.81 5.06
CA ASP A 33 8.07 18.65 5.96
C ASP A 33 7.94 20.14 5.64
N HIS A 34 7.62 20.48 4.39
CA HIS A 34 7.44 21.87 3.94
C HIS A 34 5.97 22.31 3.94
N THR A 35 5.07 21.47 3.43
CA THR A 35 3.64 21.79 3.33
C THR A 35 2.79 20.54 3.44
N GLN A 36 1.92 20.53 4.45
CA GLN A 36 0.96 19.46 4.69
C GLN A 36 -0.27 19.66 3.82
N LEU A 37 -0.33 18.97 2.68
CA LEU A 37 -1.48 18.98 1.77
C LEU A 37 -2.20 17.62 1.81
N PRO A 38 -3.55 17.60 1.80
CA PRO A 38 -4.32 16.36 1.76
C PRO A 38 -3.88 15.41 0.63
N VAL A 39 -3.62 15.98 -0.56
CA VAL A 39 -3.20 15.23 -1.75
C VAL A 39 -1.83 14.55 -1.59
N THR A 40 -0.91 15.17 -0.84
CA THR A 40 0.43 14.61 -0.62
C THR A 40 0.35 13.39 0.30
N TYR A 41 -0.43 13.47 1.38
CA TYR A 41 -0.72 12.32 2.23
C TYR A 41 -1.43 11.20 1.47
N TYR A 42 -2.47 11.53 0.69
CA TYR A 42 -3.18 10.56 -0.15
C TYR A 42 -2.23 9.82 -1.11
N ASN A 43 -1.34 10.54 -1.80
CA ASN A 43 -0.42 9.92 -2.75
C ASN A 43 0.63 9.04 -2.06
N ARG A 44 1.17 9.44 -0.90
CA ARG A 44 2.08 8.59 -0.13
C ARG A 44 1.38 7.33 0.40
N GLY A 45 0.16 7.48 0.93
CA GLY A 45 -0.65 6.37 1.42
C GLY A 45 -1.04 5.39 0.31
N LEU A 46 -1.32 5.87 -0.92
CA LEU A 46 -1.54 5.00 -2.08
C LEU A 46 -0.32 4.14 -2.41
N ILE A 47 0.88 4.69 -2.27
CA ILE A 47 2.11 3.93 -2.49
C ILE A 47 2.27 2.87 -1.40
N HIS A 48 2.08 3.23 -0.13
CA HIS A 48 2.10 2.28 0.97
C HIS A 48 1.08 1.14 0.77
N TYR A 49 -0.14 1.47 0.33
CA TYR A 49 -1.17 0.50 -0.01
C TYR A 49 -0.69 -0.47 -1.11
N ARG A 50 -0.09 0.05 -2.18
CA ARG A 50 0.45 -0.77 -3.29
C ARG A 50 1.61 -1.67 -2.87
N LEU A 51 2.37 -1.26 -1.86
CA LEU A 51 3.46 -2.03 -1.28
C LEU A 51 2.97 -3.05 -0.22
N GLY A 52 1.68 -3.06 0.11
CA GLY A 52 1.12 -3.91 1.17
C GLY A 52 1.33 -3.37 2.59
N TYR A 53 1.87 -2.15 2.72
CA TYR A 53 2.04 -1.44 4.00
C TYR A 53 0.72 -0.78 4.41
N PHE A 54 -0.26 -1.62 4.75
CA PHE A 54 -1.64 -1.17 4.97
C PHE A 54 -1.78 -0.27 6.19
N ASP A 55 -0.99 -0.47 7.25
CA ASP A 55 -1.01 0.38 8.44
C ASP A 55 -0.56 1.81 8.12
N GLU A 56 0.53 1.95 7.37
CA GLU A 56 1.05 3.23 6.94
C GLU A 56 0.13 3.89 5.92
N ALA A 57 -0.51 3.10 5.04
CA ALA A 57 -1.54 3.61 4.12
C ALA A 57 -2.74 4.18 4.88
N ILE A 58 -3.28 3.45 5.86
CA ILE A 58 -4.41 3.88 6.69
C ILE A 58 -4.08 5.20 7.41
N LYS A 59 -2.89 5.28 8.01
CA LYS A 59 -2.44 6.49 8.70
C LYS A 59 -2.38 7.70 7.75
N ASP A 60 -1.77 7.54 6.57
CA ASP A 60 -1.70 8.61 5.58
C ASP A 60 -3.08 9.04 5.08
N MET A 61 -4.01 8.10 4.89
CA MET A 61 -5.40 8.44 4.51
C MET A 61 -6.13 9.19 5.63
N GLN A 62 -5.90 8.85 6.90
CA GLN A 62 -6.44 9.59 8.03
C GLN A 62 -5.89 11.01 8.11
N ASP A 63 -4.59 11.20 7.91
CA ASP A 63 -3.97 12.52 7.87
C ASP A 63 -4.50 13.38 6.72
N ALA A 64 -4.74 12.78 5.54
CA ALA A 64 -5.41 13.46 4.44
C ALA A 64 -6.83 13.93 4.81
N LEU A 65 -7.62 13.08 5.49
CA LEU A 65 -8.98 13.40 5.92
C LEU A 65 -9.05 14.38 7.09
N ASN A 66 -8.01 14.42 7.93
CA ASN A 66 -7.90 15.43 8.99
C ASN A 66 -7.72 16.84 8.40
N LEU A 67 -7.05 16.95 7.25
CA LEU A 67 -6.86 18.21 6.53
C LEU A 67 -8.04 18.57 5.62
N ASP A 68 -8.63 17.57 4.96
CA ASP A 68 -9.85 17.71 4.16
C ASP A 68 -10.83 16.55 4.42
N PRO A 69 -11.80 16.73 5.32
CA PRO A 69 -12.81 15.72 5.63
C PRO A 69 -13.71 15.33 4.45
N ASN A 70 -13.72 16.11 3.37
CA ASN A 70 -14.51 15.84 2.17
C ASN A 70 -13.69 15.20 1.04
N PHE A 71 -12.45 14.78 1.32
CA PHE A 71 -11.62 14.13 0.32
C PHE A 71 -12.09 12.68 0.07
N GLU A 72 -13.09 12.53 -0.81
CA GLU A 72 -13.77 11.25 -1.07
C GLU A 72 -12.81 10.14 -1.52
N SER A 73 -11.77 10.46 -2.30
CA SER A 73 -10.76 9.47 -2.69
C SER A 73 -10.02 8.89 -1.49
N ALA A 74 -9.68 9.72 -0.50
CA ALA A 74 -9.03 9.25 0.72
C ALA A 74 -9.97 8.38 1.58
N LYS A 75 -11.27 8.69 1.64
CA LYS A 75 -12.27 7.83 2.31
C LYS A 75 -12.36 6.46 1.66
N HIS A 76 -12.44 6.42 0.34
CA HIS A 76 -12.53 5.17 -0.41
C HIS A 76 -11.26 4.32 -0.20
N CYS A 77 -10.08 4.93 -0.30
CA CYS A 77 -8.81 4.23 -0.07
C CYS A 77 -8.62 3.78 1.38
N LEU A 78 -9.10 4.55 2.37
CA LEU A 78 -9.08 4.16 3.78
C LEU A 78 -9.92 2.90 4.02
N HIS A 79 -11.13 2.87 3.46
CA HIS A 79 -12.00 1.69 3.54
C HIS A 79 -11.32 0.47 2.91
N GLN A 80 -10.84 0.60 1.67
CA GLN A 80 -10.16 -0.48 0.96
C GLN A 80 -8.92 -0.99 1.72
N SER A 81 -8.07 -0.09 2.22
CA SER A 81 -6.86 -0.46 2.97
C SER A 81 -7.18 -1.23 4.26
N THR A 82 -8.29 -0.89 4.91
CA THR A 82 -8.74 -1.56 6.14
C THR A 82 -9.24 -2.98 5.84
N GLU A 83 -10.02 -3.16 4.77
CA GLU A 83 -10.50 -4.47 4.34
C GLU A 83 -9.33 -5.37 3.93
N ASP A 84 -8.41 -4.87 3.11
CA ASP A 84 -7.28 -5.66 2.62
C ASP A 84 -6.29 -6.03 3.73
N LYS A 85 -6.09 -5.16 4.72
CA LYS A 85 -5.34 -5.49 5.94
C LYS A 85 -5.96 -6.69 6.66
N ASN A 86 -7.28 -6.69 6.82
CA ASN A 86 -7.98 -7.79 7.50
C ASN A 86 -7.88 -9.10 6.71
N VAL A 87 -8.00 -9.05 5.37
CA VAL A 87 -7.84 -10.22 4.51
C VAL A 87 -6.41 -10.77 4.56
N HIS A 88 -5.40 -9.90 4.50
CA HIS A 88 -4.00 -10.28 4.56
C HIS A 88 -3.66 -11.00 5.89
N ASN A 89 -4.07 -10.40 7.01
CA ASN A 89 -3.86 -10.99 8.33
C ASN A 89 -4.58 -12.35 8.48
N ASN A 90 -5.76 -12.49 7.89
CA ASN A 90 -6.50 -13.75 7.92
C ASN A 90 -5.82 -14.85 7.09
N HIS A 91 -5.13 -14.50 6.00
CA HIS A 91 -4.39 -15.48 5.20
C HIS A 91 -3.13 -15.97 5.92
N GLU A 92 -2.37 -15.06 6.54
CA GLU A 92 -1.17 -15.40 7.31
C GLU A 92 -1.49 -16.30 8.52
N LEU A 93 -2.62 -16.06 9.20
CA LEU A 93 -3.09 -16.90 10.31
C LEU A 93 -3.48 -18.34 9.88
N ILE A 94 -3.85 -18.55 8.62
CA ILE A 94 -4.16 -19.89 8.09
C ILE A 94 -2.86 -20.64 7.80
N ASP A 95 -1.84 -19.95 7.26
CA ASP A 95 -0.54 -20.56 6.98
C ASP A 95 0.19 -20.97 8.26
N GLU A 96 0.15 -20.17 9.34
CA GLU A 96 0.74 -20.57 10.63
C GLU A 96 0.08 -21.81 11.26
N ARG A 97 -1.26 -21.93 11.14
CA ARG A 97 -2.02 -23.06 11.72
C ARG A 97 -1.79 -24.38 10.99
N THR A 98 -1.44 -24.35 9.71
CA THR A 98 -1.17 -25.58 8.94
C THR A 98 0.25 -26.12 9.20
N HIS A 99 1.21 -25.24 9.50
CA HIS A 99 2.59 -25.65 9.83
C HIS A 99 2.75 -26.18 11.26
N SER A 100 1.84 -25.84 12.18
CA SER A 100 1.92 -26.26 13.59
C SER A 100 1.28 -27.64 13.90
N ASN A 101 0.77 -28.37 12.89
CA ASN A 101 0.13 -29.69 13.06
C ASN A 101 1.00 -30.89 12.62
N PHE A 102 2.29 -30.67 12.35
CA PHE A 102 3.27 -31.75 12.17
C PHE A 102 4.30 -31.68 13.30
N SER A 103 3.96 -32.25 14.45
CA SER A 103 4.89 -32.59 15.54
C SER A 103 4.42 -33.87 16.21
#